data_AF-A0A382FXP0-F1
#
_entry.id   AF-A0A382FXP0-F1
#
_cell.length_a   1.000
_cell.length_b   1.000
_cell.length_c   1.000
_cell.angle_alpha   90.00
_cell.angle_beta   90.00
_cell.angle_gamma   90.00
#
_symmetry.space_group_name_H-M   'P 1'
#
loop_
_entity.id
_entity.type
_entity.pdbx_description
1 polymer ?
#
loop_
_entity_poly.entity_id
_entity_poly.type
_entity_poly.pdbx_seq_one_letter_code
_entity_poly.pdbx_strand_id
1 'polypeptide(L)'
;MKGTLKLAYDAKDDLDPPWRIDETIFVKELDVGYVHTFKKGAPSAWAEAQGCTHSLCFMLHSLGARLLKTVAYIAVDEDAEGNAVWEKWRVRTPSYFSN
;
A
#
# COMPACT_ATOMS: atom_id res chain seq x y z
N MET A 1 3.56 -43.33 -8.69
CA MET A 1 3.63 -42.14 -9.57
C MET A 1 2.55 -41.17 -9.15
N LYS A 2 2.89 -39.96 -8.69
CA LYS A 2 1.93 -38.87 -8.51
C LYS A 2 2.51 -37.66 -9.23
N GLY A 3 1.97 -37.39 -10.43
CA GLY A 3 2.33 -36.23 -11.23
C GLY A 3 1.70 -34.97 -10.64
N THR A 4 2.52 -33.96 -10.42
CA THR A 4 2.09 -32.62 -9.99
C THR A 4 1.66 -31.85 -11.23
N LEU A 5 0.36 -31.50 -11.33
CA LEU A 5 -0.15 -30.57 -12.32
C LEU A 5 0.34 -29.16 -11.95
N LYS A 6 1.28 -28.61 -12.74
CA LYS A 6 1.57 -27.18 -12.80
C LYS A 6 0.54 -26.54 -13.72
N LEU A 7 -0.35 -25.72 -13.18
CA LEU A 7 -1.16 -24.81 -13.99
C LEU A 7 -0.29 -23.60 -14.34
N ALA A 8 0.08 -23.51 -15.61
CA ALA A 8 0.61 -22.30 -16.21
C ALA A 8 -0.57 -21.31 -16.39
N TYR A 9 -0.44 -20.09 -15.88
CA TYR A 9 -1.39 -19.02 -16.13
C TYR A 9 -0.82 -18.14 -17.25
N ASP A 10 -1.52 -18.12 -18.38
CA ASP A 10 -1.16 -17.39 -19.60
C ASP A 10 -1.72 -15.96 -19.49
N ALA A 11 -0.84 -14.96 -19.48
CA ALA A 11 -1.18 -13.57 -19.22
C ALA A 11 -1.44 -12.82 -20.53
N LYS A 12 -2.55 -13.09 -21.21
CA LYS A 12 -3.06 -12.28 -22.33
C LYS A 12 -4.58 -12.40 -22.40
N ASP A 13 -5.25 -11.42 -21.81
CA ASP A 13 -6.38 -10.71 -22.41
C ASP A 13 -7.04 -9.84 -21.34
N ASP A 14 -7.33 -8.60 -21.75
CA ASP A 14 -7.95 -7.55 -20.96
C ASP A 14 -9.21 -8.04 -20.26
N LEU A 15 -9.17 -7.98 -18.93
CA LEU A 15 -10.25 -7.73 -17.97
C LEU A 15 -9.63 -7.99 -16.60
N ASP A 16 -8.75 -7.10 -16.12
CA ASP A 16 -8.38 -7.11 -14.71
C ASP A 16 -9.58 -6.55 -13.92
N PRO A 17 -10.30 -7.37 -13.15
CA PRO A 17 -11.45 -6.87 -12.41
C PRO A 17 -10.94 -5.99 -11.24
N PRO A 18 -11.73 -5.02 -10.74
CA PRO A 18 -11.27 -4.00 -9.80
C PRO A 18 -10.92 -4.51 -8.39
N TRP A 19 -10.83 -5.84 -8.22
CA TRP A 19 -10.52 -6.55 -6.98
C TRP A 19 -9.33 -7.49 -7.12
N ARG A 20 -8.31 -7.16 -7.93
CA ARG A 20 -6.98 -7.74 -7.71
C ARG A 20 -6.51 -7.36 -6.30
N ILE A 21 -6.61 -8.32 -5.38
CA ILE A 21 -6.21 -8.24 -3.98
C ILE A 21 -4.70 -8.51 -3.92
N ASP A 22 -3.91 -7.60 -4.46
CA ASP A 22 -2.46 -7.75 -4.49
C ASP A 22 -1.87 -7.03 -3.25
N GLU A 23 -1.67 -7.83 -2.20
CA GLU A 23 -0.94 -7.54 -0.94
C GLU A 23 -1.46 -6.37 -0.09
N THR A 24 -2.41 -6.71 0.81
CA THR A 24 -2.66 -5.91 2.01
C THR A 24 -1.46 -6.02 2.96
N ILE A 25 -0.87 -4.88 3.34
CA ILE A 25 0.28 -4.80 4.24
C ILE A 25 -0.21 -4.24 5.57
N PHE A 26 -0.11 -5.03 6.63
CA PHE A 26 -0.33 -4.55 7.99
C PHE A 26 0.92 -3.84 8.48
N VAL A 27 0.77 -2.72 9.17
CA VAL A 27 1.89 -1.88 9.60
C VAL A 27 1.61 -1.38 11.00
N LYS A 28 2.50 -1.63 11.96
CA LYS A 28 2.39 -1.05 13.30
C LYS A 28 3.08 0.31 13.35
N GLU A 29 2.34 1.36 13.66
CA GLU A 29 2.91 2.66 14.01
C GLU A 29 3.45 2.61 15.44
N LEU A 30 4.70 3.05 15.62
CA LEU A 30 5.44 2.85 16.86
C LEU A 30 5.18 3.95 17.90
N ASP A 31 4.75 5.13 17.46
CA ASP A 31 4.52 6.27 18.35
C ASP A 31 3.21 6.12 19.13
N VAL A 32 2.13 5.69 18.45
CA VAL A 32 0.81 5.48 19.06
C VAL A 32 0.47 4.00 19.30
N GLY A 33 1.20 3.07 18.68
CA GLY A 33 1.03 1.63 18.87
C GLY A 33 -0.09 0.98 18.05
N TYR A 34 -0.76 1.72 17.16
CA TYR A 34 -1.85 1.20 16.33
C TYR A 34 -1.35 0.41 15.12
N VAL A 35 -2.20 -0.50 14.65
CA VAL A 35 -1.97 -1.25 13.41
C VAL A 35 -2.82 -0.64 12.32
N HIS A 36 -2.16 -0.27 11.24
CA HIS A 36 -2.73 0.32 10.05
C HIS A 36 -2.66 -0.64 8.89
N THR A 37 -3.57 -0.46 7.95
CA THR A 37 -3.67 -1.29 6.74
C THR A 37 -3.23 -0.47 5.54
N PHE A 38 -2.24 -0.94 4.82
CA PHE A 38 -1.79 -0.35 3.56
C PHE A 38 -2.09 -1.27 2.39
N LYS A 39 -2.29 -0.68 1.22
CA LYS A 39 -2.33 -1.38 -0.07
C LYS A 39 -1.27 -0.82 -1.00
N LYS A 40 -0.73 -1.65 -1.88
CA LYS A 40 0.17 -1.20 -2.94
C LYS A 40 -0.61 -0.38 -3.97
N GLY A 41 0.00 0.69 -4.46
CA GLY A 41 -0.63 1.64 -5.39
C GLY A 41 -1.17 2.89 -4.70
N ALA A 42 -1.03 4.04 -5.35
CA ALA A 42 -1.58 5.31 -4.87
C ALA A 42 -3.11 5.33 -5.01
N PRO A 43 -3.84 6.04 -4.13
CA PRO A 43 -5.31 6.04 -4.15
C PRO A 43 -5.91 6.94 -5.24
N SER A 44 -5.10 7.78 -5.90
CA SER A 44 -5.52 8.68 -6.96
C SER A 44 -4.34 9.07 -7.86
N ALA A 45 -4.63 9.58 -9.05
CA ALA A 45 -3.61 10.10 -9.97
C ALA A 45 -2.84 11.30 -9.38
N TRP A 46 -3.52 12.15 -8.59
CA TRP A 46 -2.84 13.23 -7.86
C TRP A 46 -1.83 12.65 -6.88
N ALA A 47 -2.23 11.68 -6.04
CA ALA A 47 -1.33 11.08 -5.06
C ALA A 47 -0.14 10.37 -5.72
N GLU A 48 -0.36 9.73 -6.88
CA GLU A 48 0.70 9.15 -7.70
C GLU A 48 1.68 10.21 -8.20
N ALA A 49 1.18 11.35 -8.70
CA ALA A 49 2.01 12.48 -9.14
C ALA A 49 2.84 13.08 -8.00
N GLN A 50 2.34 13.04 -6.76
CA GLN A 50 3.09 13.42 -5.56
C GLN A 50 4.15 12.36 -5.14
N GLY A 51 4.19 11.21 -5.82
CA GLY A 51 5.14 10.13 -5.55
C GLY A 51 4.71 9.19 -4.42
N CYS A 52 3.39 9.07 -4.16
CA CYS A 52 2.83 8.01 -3.33
C CYS A 52 2.95 6.66 -4.05
N THR A 53 3.31 5.62 -3.31
CA THR A 53 3.44 4.25 -3.84
C THR A 53 2.45 3.28 -3.19
N HIS A 54 1.77 3.73 -2.15
CA HIS A 54 0.82 2.97 -1.34
C HIS A 54 -0.40 3.82 -0.99
N SER A 55 -1.45 3.13 -0.57
CA SER A 55 -2.66 3.70 -0.02
C SER A 55 -2.79 3.27 1.44
N LEU A 56 -2.81 4.21 2.36
CA LEU A 56 -3.20 3.97 3.76
C LEU A 56 -4.73 3.90 3.83
N CYS A 57 -5.28 2.75 4.21
CA CYS A 57 -6.72 2.49 4.20
C CYS A 57 -7.38 2.87 5.53
N PHE A 58 -8.33 3.81 5.48
CA PHE A 58 -9.30 4.08 6.55
C PHE A 58 -10.67 3.49 6.19
N MET A 59 -11.63 3.55 7.12
CA MET A 59 -12.96 2.97 6.91
C MET A 59 -13.70 3.54 5.68
N LEU A 60 -13.51 4.82 5.37
CA LEU A 60 -14.29 5.51 4.32
C LEU A 60 -13.44 6.15 3.22
N HIS A 61 -12.13 6.26 3.41
CA HIS A 61 -11.22 6.87 2.42
C HIS A 61 -9.83 6.24 2.53
N SER A 62 -8.97 6.55 1.56
CA SER A 62 -7.55 6.18 1.62
C SER A 62 -6.68 7.41 1.46
N LEU A 63 -5.58 7.47 2.19
CA LEU A 63 -4.57 8.51 2.05
C LEU A 63 -3.41 7.99 1.21
N GLY A 64 -2.81 8.88 0.42
CA GLY A 64 -1.59 8.58 -0.32
C GLY A 64 -0.43 8.37 0.65
N ALA A 65 0.40 7.36 0.40
CA ALA A 65 1.54 7.08 1.26
C ALA A 65 2.76 6.56 0.49
N ARG A 66 3.93 6.78 1.09
CA ARG A 66 5.18 6.07 0.76
C ARG A 66 5.59 5.21 1.94
N LEU A 67 5.32 3.92 1.84
CA LEU A 67 5.71 2.94 2.85
C LEU A 67 7.13 2.43 2.58
N LEU A 68 8.00 2.54 3.59
CA LEU A 68 9.35 1.99 3.62
C LEU A 68 9.45 0.96 4.75
N LYS A 69 10.61 0.31 4.88
CA LYS A 69 10.84 -0.77 5.87
C LYS A 69 10.58 -0.35 7.33
N THR A 70 10.95 0.88 7.70
CA THR A 70 10.89 1.38 9.09
C THR A 70 10.20 2.73 9.23
N VAL A 71 9.76 3.32 8.11
CA VAL A 71 9.15 4.64 8.05
C VAL A 71 7.99 4.61 7.06
N ALA A 72 6.89 5.28 7.36
CA ALA A 72 5.86 5.62 6.39
C ALA A 72 5.77 7.15 6.28
N TYR A 73 5.69 7.66 5.05
CA TYR A 73 5.32 9.06 4.80
C TYR A 73 3.86 9.09 4.34
N ILE A 74 3.00 9.78 5.07
CA ILE A 74 1.57 9.90 4.78
C ILE A 74 1.31 11.28 4.21
N ALA A 75 0.69 11.36 3.03
CA ALA A 75 0.20 12.63 2.49
C ALA A 75 -1.11 12.97 3.22
N VAL A 76 -1.03 13.92 4.16
CA VAL A 76 -2.14 14.26 5.06
C VAL A 76 -2.95 15.45 4.56
N ASP A 77 -2.36 16.29 3.72
CA ASP A 77 -3.00 17.49 3.17
C ASP A 77 -2.33 17.93 1.86
N GLU A 78 -2.84 19.02 1.29
CA GLU A 78 -2.31 19.73 0.12
C GLU A 78 -1.95 21.17 0.52
N ASP A 79 -0.74 21.63 0.19
CA ASP A 79 -0.32 23.01 0.42
C ASP A 79 -0.92 23.99 -0.61
N ALA A 80 -0.67 25.30 -0.44
CA ALA A 80 -1.25 26.33 -1.31
C ALA A 80 -0.76 26.22 -2.77
N GLU A 81 0.35 25.54 -2.99
CA GLU A 81 0.98 25.29 -4.29
C GLU A 81 0.54 23.95 -4.90
N GLY A 82 -0.31 23.19 -4.21
CA GLY A 82 -0.84 21.92 -4.68
C GLY A 82 0.06 20.70 -4.43
N ASN A 83 1.07 20.84 -3.56
CA ASN A 83 1.97 19.75 -3.19
C ASN A 83 1.48 19.03 -1.94
N ALA A 84 1.81 17.74 -1.85
CA ALA A 84 1.48 16.95 -0.67
C ALA A 84 2.22 17.48 0.58
N VAL A 85 1.46 17.70 1.64
CA VAL A 85 1.99 17.87 3.00
C VAL A 85 2.21 16.49 3.61
N TRP A 86 3.44 16.22 4.04
CA TRP A 86 3.86 14.88 4.48
C TRP A 86 3.99 14.78 6.00
N GLU A 87 3.35 13.77 6.57
CA GLU A 87 3.60 13.32 7.93
C GLU A 87 4.50 12.08 7.93
N LYS A 88 5.48 12.04 8.84
CA LYS A 88 6.43 10.92 8.95
C LYS A 88 6.11 10.07 10.15
N TRP A 89 5.79 8.81 9.93
CA TRP A 89 5.52 7.82 10.98
C TRP A 89 6.68 6.85 11.13
N ARG A 90 7.07 6.57 12.38
CA ARG A 90 7.94 5.42 12.68
C ARG A 90 7.10 4.16 12.66
N VAL A 91 7.47 3.20 11.83
CA VAL A 91 6.67 2.00 11.65
C VAL A 91 7.47 0.72 11.74
N ARG A 92 6.76 -0.38 12.00
CA ARG A 92 7.26 -1.72 11.85
C ARG A 92 6.26 -2.50 11.01
N THR A 93 6.68 -2.94 9.83
CA THR A 93 5.97 -4.01 9.14
C THR A 93 6.15 -5.28 9.96
N PRO A 94 5.10 -6.08 10.22
CA PRO A 94 5.29 -7.47 10.60
C PRO A 94 6.26 -8.04 9.57
N SER A 95 7.36 -8.61 10.04
CA SER A 95 8.22 -9.42 9.18
C SER A 95 7.29 -10.34 8.41
N TYR A 96 7.35 -10.26 7.07
CA TYR A 96 6.75 -11.25 6.18
C TYR A 96 6.86 -12.61 6.86
N PHE A 97 5.76 -13.35 6.97
CA PHE A 97 5.75 -14.72 7.45
C PHE A 97 6.64 -15.57 6.52
N SER A 98 7.95 -15.48 6.70
CA SER A 98 8.94 -16.36 6.09
C SER A 98 9.24 -17.44 7.12
N ASN A 99 8.58 -18.58 6.96
CA ASN A 99 9.13 -19.86 7.39
C ASN A 99 10.32 -20.21 6.50
#